data_AF-A0A0B4H1I4-F1
#
_entry.id   AF-A0A0B4H1I4-F1
#
_cell.length_a   1.000
_cell.length_b   1.000
_cell.length_c   1.000
_cell.angle_alpha   90.00
_cell.angle_beta   90.00
_cell.angle_gamma   90.00
#
_symmetry.space_group_name_H-M   'P 1'
#
loop_
_entity.id
_entity.type
_entity.pdbx_description
1 polymer ?
#
loop_
_entity_poly.entity_id
_entity_poly.type
_entity_poly.pdbx_seq_one_letter_code
_entity_poly.pdbx_strand_id
1 'polypeptide(L)'
;MVVVAVAGGTGGVGRTVLDAIAKSGQHQAIVLSRTTSVATAVDEPKRFAVDYNSVEQMKQILQENNAQVVVSALLLVDEAVAQSQINLIRAAAQSRTVTKFIPSEYYIDFHAPIPGADLFTNFQLEAEAELARHPQLTWTLIRVGIFLDHLTMPHNPKTTYITPFWVFVDIDHEQCVFPGDASQPLVLTHSQDLAAYIERLVGLPAENWPRESLVASNKHLVKDLESLVNKVTGKKFKVAYDSVEDIHKGHITQLPSNTAVFQDPAKGEMFRDVERQVMLSMLSGAHNLPGKNLAELFPDVETTDIEDFFRAGWTLKQSRAS
;
A
#
# COMPACT_ATOMS: atom_id res chain seq x y z
N MET A 1 -17.86 0.39 -18.64
CA MET A 1 -17.11 1.59 -18.17
C MET A 1 -17.62 1.99 -16.80
N VAL A 2 -16.72 2.23 -15.85
CA VAL A 2 -17.02 2.57 -14.44
C VAL A 2 -16.32 3.88 -14.10
N VAL A 3 -16.97 4.77 -13.35
CA VAL A 3 -16.32 5.99 -12.83
C VAL A 3 -15.80 5.72 -11.41
N VAL A 4 -14.49 5.85 -11.25
CA VAL A 4 -13.75 5.59 -10.01
C VAL A 4 -13.29 6.91 -9.39
N ALA A 5 -13.77 7.21 -8.19
CA ALA A 5 -13.27 8.33 -7.40
C ALA A 5 -12.09 7.87 -6.53
N VAL A 6 -10.91 8.43 -6.78
CA VAL A 6 -9.68 8.10 -6.07
C VAL A 6 -9.36 9.20 -5.06
N ALA A 7 -9.56 8.91 -3.78
CA ALA A 7 -9.14 9.78 -2.68
C ALA A 7 -7.66 9.55 -2.38
N GLY A 8 -6.88 10.62 -2.21
CA GLY A 8 -5.42 10.50 -2.05
C GLY A 8 -4.69 10.20 -3.36
N GLY A 9 -5.28 10.54 -4.52
CA GLY A 9 -4.70 10.34 -5.85
C GLY A 9 -3.37 11.06 -6.13
N THR A 10 -2.85 11.86 -5.20
CA THR A 10 -1.50 12.47 -5.26
C THR A 10 -0.44 11.65 -4.53
N GLY A 11 -0.86 10.69 -3.68
CA GLY A 11 0.04 9.83 -2.91
C GLY A 11 0.51 8.61 -3.71
N GLY A 12 1.36 7.79 -3.08
CA GLY A 12 2.02 6.67 -3.73
C GLY A 12 1.06 5.68 -4.39
N VAL A 13 0.18 5.07 -3.58
CA VAL A 13 -0.82 4.11 -4.07
C VAL A 13 -1.83 4.78 -5.02
N GLY A 14 -2.35 5.96 -4.64
CA GLY A 14 -3.37 6.64 -5.42
C GLY A 14 -2.92 6.98 -6.85
N ARG A 15 -1.69 7.47 -7.02
CA ARG A 15 -1.12 7.72 -8.36
C ARG A 15 -0.96 6.44 -9.16
N THR A 16 -0.51 5.35 -8.53
CA THR A 16 -0.35 4.08 -9.23
C THR A 16 -1.70 3.51 -9.70
N VAL A 17 -2.77 3.67 -8.91
CA VAL A 17 -4.14 3.30 -9.32
C VAL A 17 -4.62 4.13 -10.50
N LEU A 18 -4.37 5.45 -10.50
CA LEU A 18 -4.72 6.32 -11.62
C LEU A 18 -3.99 5.90 -12.91
N ASP A 19 -2.70 5.58 -12.83
CA ASP A 19 -1.92 5.10 -13.97
C ASP A 19 -2.48 3.77 -14.52
N ALA A 20 -2.87 2.84 -13.65
CA ALA A 20 -3.46 1.56 -14.07
C ALA A 20 -4.82 1.75 -14.78
N ILE A 21 -5.69 2.60 -14.23
CA ILE A 21 -6.99 2.94 -14.85
C ILE A 21 -6.79 3.61 -16.21
N ALA A 22 -5.86 4.58 -16.29
CA ALA A 22 -5.56 5.27 -17.54
C ALA A 22 -4.99 4.32 -18.60
N LYS A 23 -4.09 3.42 -18.20
CA LYS A 23 -3.48 2.41 -19.08
C LYS A 23 -4.52 1.43 -19.65
N SER A 24 -5.51 1.02 -18.87
CA SER A 24 -6.51 0.05 -19.33
C SER A 24 -7.54 0.66 -20.28
N GLY A 25 -7.88 1.94 -20.09
CA GLY A 25 -8.92 2.64 -20.83
C GLY A 25 -10.34 2.11 -20.62
N GLN A 26 -10.54 1.15 -19.71
CA GLN A 26 -11.85 0.51 -19.45
C GLN A 26 -12.72 1.31 -18.48
N HIS A 27 -12.07 2.15 -17.66
CA HIS A 27 -12.66 2.92 -16.58
C HIS A 27 -12.24 4.38 -16.68
N GLN A 28 -12.98 5.26 -16.03
CA GLN A 28 -12.63 6.68 -15.88
C GLN A 28 -12.32 6.96 -14.42
N ALA A 29 -11.30 7.78 -14.17
CA ALA A 29 -10.96 8.20 -12.82
C ALA A 29 -11.26 9.68 -12.60
N ILE A 30 -11.69 10.01 -11.39
CA ILE A 30 -11.66 11.37 -10.84
C ILE A 30 -10.82 11.37 -9.56
N VAL A 31 -10.16 12.47 -9.26
CA VAL A 31 -9.28 12.59 -8.09
C VAL A 31 -9.94 13.47 -7.04
N LEU A 32 -10.00 12.99 -5.80
CA LEU A 32 -10.41 13.79 -4.64
C LEU A 32 -9.16 14.20 -3.86
N SER A 33 -8.89 15.51 -3.76
CA SER A 33 -7.72 16.06 -3.08
C SER A 33 -8.07 17.29 -2.23
N ARG A 34 -7.26 17.59 -1.20
CA ARG A 34 -7.49 18.78 -0.34
C ARG A 34 -7.30 20.12 -1.07
N THR A 35 -6.52 20.13 -2.15
CA THR A 35 -6.25 21.33 -2.96
C THR A 35 -6.64 21.08 -4.41
N THR A 36 -7.15 22.12 -5.09
CA THR A 36 -7.23 22.13 -6.55
C THR A 36 -5.82 22.36 -7.09
N SER A 37 -5.34 21.46 -7.95
CA SER A 37 -4.31 21.83 -8.92
C SER A 37 -5.01 22.03 -10.26
N VAL A 38 -4.59 23.03 -11.02
CA VAL A 38 -5.00 23.16 -12.42
C VAL A 38 -4.53 21.90 -13.13
N ALA A 39 -5.44 21.16 -13.79
CA ALA A 39 -5.04 20.06 -14.66
C ALA A 39 -4.13 20.62 -15.74
N THR A 40 -2.88 20.16 -15.81
CA THR A 40 -1.86 20.75 -16.70
C THR A 40 -1.80 20.07 -18.05
N ALA A 41 -2.44 18.90 -18.18
CA ALA A 41 -2.52 18.13 -19.43
C ALA A 41 -3.96 17.75 -19.78
N VAL A 42 -4.22 17.60 -21.09
CA VAL A 42 -5.54 17.27 -21.65
C VAL A 42 -6.04 15.88 -21.21
N ASP A 43 -5.12 14.98 -20.85
CA ASP A 43 -5.40 13.59 -20.48
C ASP A 43 -5.33 13.33 -18.96
N GLU A 44 -5.20 14.37 -18.13
CA GLU A 44 -5.20 14.20 -16.67
C GLU A 44 -6.62 13.95 -16.12
N PRO A 45 -6.79 12.98 -15.18
CA PRO A 45 -8.04 12.79 -14.48
C PRO A 45 -8.55 14.09 -13.84
N LYS A 46 -9.85 14.36 -13.97
CA LYS A 46 -10.47 15.54 -13.35
C LYS A 46 -10.24 15.51 -11.84
N ARG A 47 -9.67 16.58 -11.31
CA ARG A 47 -9.38 16.74 -9.89
C ARG A 47 -10.38 17.68 -9.23
N PHE A 48 -10.93 17.24 -8.11
CA PHE A 48 -11.87 17.99 -7.29
C PHE A 48 -11.22 18.30 -5.95
N ALA A 49 -11.22 19.59 -5.59
CA ALA A 49 -10.91 19.98 -4.22
C ALA A 49 -12.04 19.54 -3.30
N VAL A 50 -11.68 18.86 -2.23
CA VAL A 50 -12.61 18.39 -1.20
C VAL A 50 -12.13 18.81 0.18
N ASP A 51 -13.07 19.30 0.98
CA ASP A 51 -12.95 19.31 2.44
C ASP A 51 -13.47 17.98 2.97
N TYR A 52 -12.56 17.13 3.44
CA TYR A 52 -12.91 15.81 3.98
C TYR A 52 -13.72 15.89 5.29
N ASN A 53 -13.91 17.08 5.88
CA ASN A 53 -14.85 17.28 6.98
C ASN A 53 -16.30 17.47 6.50
N SER A 54 -16.51 17.77 5.21
CA SER A 54 -17.83 18.02 4.62
C SER A 54 -18.35 16.79 3.87
N VAL A 55 -19.08 15.94 4.60
CA VAL A 55 -19.78 14.77 4.02
C VAL A 55 -20.70 15.20 2.87
N GLU A 56 -21.41 16.31 3.02
CA GLU A 56 -22.36 16.82 2.02
C GLU A 56 -21.65 17.25 0.73
N GLN A 57 -20.51 17.93 0.81
CA GLN A 57 -19.74 18.33 -0.37
C GLN A 57 -19.21 17.11 -1.12
N MET A 58 -18.61 16.16 -0.41
CA MET A 58 -18.11 14.93 -1.03
C MET A 58 -19.25 14.14 -1.68
N LYS A 59 -20.42 14.05 -1.02
CA LYS A 59 -21.62 13.41 -1.58
C LYS A 59 -22.03 14.04 -2.90
N GLN A 60 -22.10 15.37 -2.97
CA GLN A 60 -22.47 16.10 -4.19
C GLN A 60 -21.48 15.85 -5.32
N ILE A 61 -20.17 15.93 -5.05
CA ILE A 61 -19.13 15.65 -6.05
C ILE A 61 -19.25 14.22 -6.60
N LEU A 62 -19.47 13.24 -5.73
CA LEU A 62 -19.66 11.84 -6.13
C LEU A 62 -20.91 11.67 -7.02
N GLN A 63 -22.01 12.34 -6.68
CA GLN A 63 -23.27 12.31 -7.44
C GLN A 63 -23.14 12.97 -8.81
N GLU A 64 -22.63 14.21 -8.86
CA GLU A 64 -22.50 15.00 -10.09
C GLU A 64 -21.59 14.33 -11.13
N ASN A 65 -20.61 13.56 -10.66
CA ASN A 65 -19.70 12.80 -11.52
C ASN A 65 -20.14 11.35 -11.75
N ASN A 66 -21.30 10.93 -11.22
CA ASN A 66 -21.81 9.57 -11.28
C ASN A 66 -20.77 8.53 -10.84
N ALA A 67 -20.00 8.84 -9.80
CA ALA A 67 -19.01 7.93 -9.25
C ALA A 67 -19.70 6.66 -8.73
N GLN A 68 -19.22 5.51 -9.19
CA GLN A 68 -19.76 4.19 -8.86
C GLN A 68 -18.88 3.45 -7.86
N VAL A 69 -17.57 3.74 -7.89
CA VAL A 69 -16.58 3.15 -6.99
C VAL A 69 -15.77 4.24 -6.34
N VAL A 70 -15.51 4.10 -5.05
CA VAL A 70 -14.52 4.92 -4.34
C VAL A 70 -13.33 4.04 -3.97
N VAL A 71 -12.13 4.50 -4.31
CA VAL A 71 -10.87 3.92 -3.87
C VAL A 71 -10.18 4.94 -2.97
N SER A 72 -10.06 4.61 -1.69
CA SER A 72 -9.31 5.43 -0.74
C SER A 72 -7.85 5.02 -0.75
N ALA A 73 -6.96 5.95 -1.06
CA ALA A 73 -5.52 5.85 -0.92
C ALA A 73 -4.98 6.96 0.00
N LEU A 74 -5.78 7.36 0.99
CA LEU A 74 -5.38 8.30 2.03
C LEU A 74 -4.34 7.66 2.94
N LEU A 75 -3.25 8.35 3.23
CA LEU A 75 -2.24 7.88 4.16
C LEU A 75 -2.73 8.12 5.60
N LEU A 76 -3.25 7.08 6.27
CA LEU A 76 -3.89 7.18 7.60
C LEU A 76 -2.87 7.34 8.74
N VAL A 77 -2.12 8.44 8.74
CA VAL A 77 -1.03 8.69 9.72
C VAL A 77 -1.48 9.33 11.03
N ASP A 78 -2.71 9.85 11.07
CA ASP A 78 -3.27 10.50 12.25
C ASP A 78 -4.80 10.38 12.28
N GLU A 79 -5.39 10.76 13.42
CA GLU A 79 -6.83 10.74 13.65
C GLU A 79 -7.61 11.62 12.66
N ALA A 80 -7.04 12.74 12.19
CA ALA A 80 -7.72 13.65 11.28
C ALA A 80 -7.86 13.02 9.88
N VAL A 81 -6.84 12.32 9.40
CA VAL A 81 -6.91 11.58 8.13
C VAL A 81 -7.76 10.32 8.28
N ALA A 82 -7.71 9.63 9.42
CA ALA A 82 -8.64 8.53 9.71
C ALA A 82 -10.10 9.00 9.66
N GLN A 83 -10.42 10.10 10.33
CA GLN A 83 -11.75 10.72 10.30
C GLN A 83 -12.16 11.17 8.88
N SER A 84 -11.20 11.60 8.06
CA SER A 84 -11.43 11.92 6.65
C SER A 84 -11.92 10.71 5.85
N GLN A 85 -11.37 9.52 6.08
CA GLN A 85 -11.84 8.28 5.46
C GLN A 85 -13.25 7.90 5.96
N ILE A 86 -13.52 8.04 7.25
CA ILE A 86 -14.86 7.82 7.83
C ILE A 86 -15.91 8.72 7.16
N ASN A 87 -15.59 10.00 7.00
CA ASN A 87 -16.48 10.95 6.34
C ASN A 87 -16.66 10.62 4.84
N LEU A 88 -15.61 10.14 4.18
CA LEU A 88 -15.69 9.68 2.79
C LEU A 88 -16.59 8.45 2.63
N ILE A 89 -16.53 7.49 3.57
CA ILE A 89 -17.44 6.33 3.62
C ILE A 89 -18.88 6.80 3.74
N ARG A 90 -19.16 7.74 4.65
CA ARG A 90 -20.50 8.33 4.83
C ARG A 90 -21.00 9.05 3.57
N ALA A 91 -20.12 9.81 2.92
CA ALA A 91 -20.44 10.51 1.69
C ALA A 91 -20.77 9.53 0.55
N ALA A 92 -19.97 8.48 0.38
CA ALA A 92 -20.21 7.40 -0.57
C ALA A 92 -21.57 6.74 -0.31
N ALA A 93 -21.84 6.35 0.93
CA ALA A 93 -23.09 5.71 1.35
C ALA A 93 -24.34 6.58 1.08
N GLN A 94 -24.22 7.91 1.24
CA GLN A 94 -25.31 8.86 1.01
C GLN A 94 -25.46 9.28 -0.46
N SER A 95 -24.43 9.09 -1.30
CA SER A 95 -24.43 9.51 -2.70
C SER A 95 -25.46 8.77 -3.55
N ARG A 96 -25.82 7.53 -3.18
CA ARG A 96 -26.65 6.60 -3.97
C ARG A 96 -26.09 6.19 -5.34
N THR A 97 -25.07 6.86 -5.86
CA THR A 97 -24.36 6.46 -7.08
C THR A 97 -23.24 5.47 -6.79
N VAL A 98 -22.56 5.64 -5.65
CA VAL A 98 -21.48 4.74 -5.22
C VAL A 98 -22.09 3.45 -4.69
N THR A 99 -21.65 2.32 -5.24
CA THR A 99 -22.06 0.97 -4.84
C THR A 99 -20.90 0.17 -4.26
N LYS A 100 -19.66 0.53 -4.59
CA LYS A 100 -18.45 -0.19 -4.18
C LYS A 100 -17.42 0.74 -3.52
N PHE A 101 -16.74 0.24 -2.49
CA PHE A 101 -15.74 1.00 -1.74
C PHE A 101 -14.50 0.16 -1.44
N ILE A 102 -13.31 0.72 -1.63
CA ILE A 102 -12.03 0.16 -1.18
C ILE A 102 -11.44 1.13 -0.15
N PRO A 103 -11.39 0.77 1.15
CA PRO A 103 -10.74 1.60 2.15
C PRO A 103 -9.22 1.63 1.97
N SER A 104 -8.57 2.60 2.59
CA SER A 104 -7.11 2.73 2.56
C SER A 104 -6.48 1.72 3.51
N GLU A 105 -6.49 0.47 3.08
CA GLU A 105 -5.92 -0.68 3.76
C GLU A 105 -5.17 -1.49 2.71
N TYR A 106 -3.83 -1.38 2.71
CA TYR A 106 -2.93 -1.99 1.75
C TYR A 106 -1.67 -2.52 2.45
N TYR A 107 -1.86 -3.30 3.52
CA TYR A 107 -0.74 -3.76 4.36
C TYR A 107 -0.98 -5.18 4.88
N ILE A 108 -1.34 -5.32 6.16
CA ILE A 108 -1.42 -6.57 6.92
C ILE A 108 -2.85 -6.86 7.40
N ASP A 109 -3.03 -7.95 8.13
CA ASP A 109 -4.27 -8.18 8.89
C ASP A 109 -4.24 -7.47 10.25
N PHE A 110 -5.04 -6.41 10.38
CA PHE A 110 -5.18 -5.65 11.63
C PHE A 110 -6.08 -6.32 12.68
N HIS A 111 -6.72 -7.45 12.37
CA HIS A 111 -7.42 -8.28 13.36
C HIS A 111 -6.46 -9.15 14.17
N ALA A 112 -5.28 -9.43 13.63
CA ALA A 112 -4.24 -10.14 14.35
C ALA A 112 -3.57 -9.18 15.36
N PRO A 113 -3.47 -9.54 16.65
CA PRO A 113 -2.82 -8.69 17.63
C PRO A 113 -1.32 -8.55 17.33
N ILE A 114 -0.80 -7.33 17.51
CA ILE A 114 0.62 -7.01 17.36
C ILE A 114 1.13 -6.52 18.72
N PRO A 115 1.67 -7.40 19.58
CA PRO A 115 2.15 -6.99 20.89
C PRO A 115 3.19 -5.88 20.80
N GLY A 116 2.94 -4.77 21.49
CA GLY A 116 3.85 -3.61 21.52
C GLY A 116 3.70 -2.61 20.37
N ALA A 117 2.74 -2.81 19.46
CA ALA A 117 2.43 -1.85 18.40
C ALA A 117 0.95 -1.88 18.01
N ASP A 118 0.32 -0.71 17.94
CA ASP A 118 -1.07 -0.53 17.50
C ASP A 118 -1.18 0.55 16.41
N LEU A 119 -0.05 0.91 15.81
CA LEU A 119 0.02 1.92 14.77
C LEU A 119 -0.91 1.51 13.61
N PHE A 120 -1.85 2.41 13.29
CA PHE A 120 -2.92 2.24 12.30
C PHE A 120 -4.08 1.30 12.68
N THR A 121 -3.94 0.42 13.68
CA THR A 121 -4.95 -0.61 14.00
C THR A 121 -6.34 -0.01 14.23
N ASN A 122 -6.44 0.99 15.11
CA ASN A 122 -7.73 1.62 15.42
C ASN A 122 -8.35 2.28 14.18
N PHE A 123 -7.54 2.95 13.36
CA PHE A 123 -8.02 3.65 12.17
C PHE A 123 -8.62 2.68 11.14
N GLN A 124 -8.04 1.49 10.99
CA GLN A 124 -8.55 0.47 10.06
C GLN A 124 -9.82 -0.19 10.60
N LEU A 125 -9.82 -0.61 11.86
CA LEU A 125 -10.98 -1.25 12.48
C LEU A 125 -12.19 -0.30 12.57
N GLU A 126 -11.97 1.00 12.80
CA GLU A 126 -13.03 2.01 12.76
C GLU A 126 -13.59 2.23 11.34
N ALA A 127 -12.73 2.21 10.32
CA ALA A 127 -13.16 2.31 8.93
C ALA A 127 -14.01 1.10 8.51
N GLU A 128 -13.61 -0.10 8.90
CA GLU A 128 -14.39 -1.31 8.70
C GLU A 128 -15.74 -1.24 9.45
N ALA A 129 -15.73 -0.83 10.72
CA ALA A 129 -16.94 -0.70 11.52
C ALA A 129 -17.91 0.33 10.92
N GLU A 130 -17.41 1.44 10.37
CA GLU A 130 -18.24 2.42 9.66
C GLU A 130 -18.79 1.83 8.36
N LEU A 131 -17.95 1.16 7.55
CA LEU A 131 -18.39 0.48 6.33
C LEU A 131 -19.48 -0.57 6.60
N ALA A 132 -19.42 -1.29 7.72
CA ALA A 132 -20.43 -2.26 8.14
C ALA A 132 -21.80 -1.63 8.46
N ARG A 133 -21.86 -0.33 8.78
CA ARG A 133 -23.12 0.41 9.02
C ARG A 133 -23.86 0.76 7.73
N HIS A 134 -23.22 0.60 6.57
CA HIS A 134 -23.75 0.98 5.26
C HIS A 134 -23.88 -0.25 4.34
N PRO A 135 -24.86 -1.15 4.58
CA PRO A 135 -24.99 -2.43 3.86
C PRO A 135 -25.26 -2.29 2.36
N GLN A 136 -25.63 -1.10 1.89
CA GLN A 136 -25.75 -0.76 0.47
C GLN A 136 -24.40 -0.61 -0.23
N LEU A 137 -23.30 -0.46 0.51
CA LEU A 137 -21.95 -0.45 -0.01
C LEU A 137 -21.36 -1.86 0.05
N THR A 138 -21.02 -2.39 -1.11
CA THR A 138 -20.10 -3.51 -1.20
C THR A 138 -18.68 -2.99 -0.97
N TRP A 139 -17.88 -3.69 -0.18
CA TRP A 139 -16.50 -3.30 0.07
C TRP A 139 -15.59 -4.49 0.26
N THR A 140 -14.30 -4.27 0.01
CA THR A 140 -13.24 -5.26 0.18
C THR A 140 -12.06 -4.66 0.94
N LEU A 141 -11.43 -5.43 1.82
CA LEU A 141 -10.15 -5.09 2.44
C LEU A 141 -9.03 -5.75 1.62
N ILE A 142 -8.06 -4.98 1.10
CA ILE A 142 -7.02 -5.51 0.21
C ILE A 142 -5.69 -5.61 0.93
N ARG A 143 -5.27 -6.83 1.28
CA ARG A 143 -3.98 -7.06 1.93
C ARG A 143 -2.91 -7.36 0.89
N VAL A 144 -1.76 -6.73 1.04
CA VAL A 144 -0.65 -6.82 0.06
C VAL A 144 0.69 -7.20 0.68
N GLY A 145 0.76 -7.26 2.01
CA GLY A 145 2.01 -7.39 2.75
C GLY A 145 2.82 -6.11 2.64
N ILE A 146 4.12 -6.24 2.42
CA ILE A 146 5.03 -5.11 2.27
C ILE A 146 5.16 -4.77 0.78
N PHE A 147 5.24 -3.48 0.45
CA PHE A 147 5.46 -3.07 -0.93
C PHE A 147 6.85 -3.50 -1.40
N LEU A 148 6.89 -4.27 -2.50
CA LEU A 148 8.12 -4.72 -3.14
C LEU A 148 8.99 -3.53 -3.62
N ASP A 149 8.35 -2.38 -3.90
CA ASP A 149 8.98 -1.13 -4.29
C ASP A 149 10.18 -0.76 -3.38
N HIS A 150 10.09 -1.05 -2.08
CA HIS A 150 11.14 -0.75 -1.10
C HIS A 150 12.44 -1.52 -1.32
N LEU A 151 12.38 -2.71 -1.95
CA LEU A 151 13.49 -3.65 -2.01
C LEU A 151 14.67 -3.16 -2.86
N THR A 152 14.39 -2.35 -3.89
CA THR A 152 15.41 -1.87 -4.84
C THR A 152 15.65 -0.37 -4.78
N MET A 153 15.14 0.34 -3.77
CA MET A 153 15.34 1.79 -3.69
C MET A 153 16.84 2.13 -3.53
N PRO A 154 17.32 3.24 -4.13
CA PRO A 154 16.63 4.16 -5.03
C PRO A 154 16.73 3.76 -6.52
N HIS A 155 17.13 2.53 -6.80
CA HIS A 155 17.40 1.97 -8.14
C HIS A 155 16.17 1.24 -8.68
N ASN A 156 15.07 1.97 -8.84
CA ASN A 156 13.76 1.39 -9.15
C ASN A 156 13.67 0.97 -10.63
N PRO A 157 13.55 -0.35 -10.94
CA PRO A 157 13.43 -0.83 -12.32
C PRO A 157 12.01 -0.65 -12.90
N LYS A 158 11.01 -0.43 -12.04
CA LYS A 158 9.65 -0.03 -12.41
C LYS A 158 9.33 1.33 -11.80
N THR A 159 8.43 2.08 -12.42
CA THR A 159 7.93 3.34 -11.86
C THR A 159 7.29 3.08 -10.50
N THR A 160 7.71 3.84 -9.50
CA THR A 160 7.12 3.84 -8.16
C THR A 160 6.87 5.26 -7.69
N TYR A 161 5.80 5.42 -6.93
CA TYR A 161 5.46 6.65 -6.21
C TYR A 161 5.46 6.42 -4.69
N ILE A 162 5.84 5.22 -4.24
CA ILE A 162 5.94 4.89 -2.83
C ILE A 162 7.09 5.69 -2.22
N THR A 163 6.83 6.30 -1.06
CA THR A 163 7.82 7.12 -0.36
C THR A 163 9.05 6.28 -0.02
N PRO A 164 10.27 6.79 -0.27
CA PRO A 164 11.49 6.07 0.07
C PRO A 164 11.58 5.67 1.54
N PHE A 165 11.76 4.36 1.77
CA PHE A 165 11.99 3.74 3.06
C PHE A 165 12.55 2.34 2.80
N TRP A 166 13.67 1.98 3.42
CA TRP A 166 14.32 0.69 3.20
C TRP A 166 13.87 -0.29 4.25
N VAL A 167 13.34 -1.43 3.81
CA VAL A 167 12.81 -2.49 4.65
C VAL A 167 13.53 -3.79 4.32
N PHE A 168 14.09 -4.43 5.36
CA PHE A 168 14.85 -5.69 5.33
C PHE A 168 16.14 -5.72 4.50
N VAL A 169 16.23 -4.99 3.39
CA VAL A 169 17.39 -4.98 2.48
C VAL A 169 17.75 -3.55 2.12
N ASP A 170 19.02 -3.20 2.32
CA ASP A 170 19.65 -1.98 1.84
C ASP A 170 20.69 -2.35 0.79
N ILE A 171 20.30 -2.23 -0.48
CA ILE A 171 21.14 -2.66 -1.60
C ILE A 171 22.38 -1.80 -1.76
N ASP A 172 22.34 -0.53 -1.38
CA ASP A 172 23.49 0.37 -1.51
C ASP A 172 24.58 0.02 -0.49
N HIS A 173 24.16 -0.29 0.73
CA HIS A 173 25.07 -0.64 1.83
C HIS A 173 25.32 -2.13 1.99
N GLU A 174 24.74 -2.96 1.11
CA GLU A 174 24.90 -4.41 1.11
C GLU A 174 24.58 -5.02 2.49
N GLN A 175 23.50 -4.53 3.10
CA GLN A 175 23.09 -4.88 4.46
C GLN A 175 21.63 -5.36 4.48
N CYS A 176 21.36 -6.38 5.28
CA CYS A 176 20.02 -6.85 5.59
C CYS A 176 19.77 -6.80 7.11
N VAL A 177 18.52 -6.59 7.50
CA VAL A 177 18.07 -6.61 8.90
C VAL A 177 16.79 -7.43 8.96
N PHE A 178 16.77 -8.49 9.76
CA PHE A 178 15.63 -9.40 9.85
C PHE A 178 15.16 -9.55 11.30
N PRO A 179 13.84 -9.70 11.53
CA PRO A 179 13.30 -9.91 12.86
C PRO A 179 13.47 -11.37 13.32
N GLY A 180 13.91 -11.55 14.57
CA GLY A 180 14.01 -12.86 15.21
C GLY A 180 14.89 -13.82 14.43
N ASP A 181 14.35 -15.00 14.09
CA ASP A 181 15.04 -16.04 13.32
C ASP A 181 14.76 -15.98 11.81
N ALA A 182 14.07 -14.92 11.35
CA ALA A 182 13.68 -14.72 9.95
C ALA A 182 12.79 -15.83 9.35
N SER A 183 12.15 -16.66 10.19
CA SER A 183 11.22 -17.72 9.77
C SER A 183 9.80 -17.22 9.45
N GLN A 184 9.56 -15.93 9.63
CA GLN A 184 8.24 -15.31 9.52
C GLN A 184 7.78 -15.27 8.04
N PRO A 185 6.50 -15.51 7.75
CA PRO A 185 5.95 -15.34 6.40
C PRO A 185 6.08 -13.90 5.91
N LEU A 186 6.42 -13.75 4.64
CA LEU A 186 6.63 -12.49 3.98
C LEU A 186 5.88 -12.49 2.65
N VAL A 187 4.92 -11.57 2.52
CA VAL A 187 4.28 -11.26 1.24
C VAL A 187 4.85 -9.93 0.74
N LEU A 188 5.33 -9.93 -0.51
CA LEU A 188 5.84 -8.75 -1.20
C LEU A 188 5.05 -8.51 -2.47
N THR A 189 4.49 -7.30 -2.59
CA THR A 189 3.65 -6.92 -3.73
C THR A 189 4.12 -5.59 -4.29
N HIS A 190 4.38 -5.49 -5.59
CA HIS A 190 4.71 -4.20 -6.18
C HIS A 190 3.45 -3.32 -6.27
N SER A 191 3.59 -2.01 -6.05
CA SER A 191 2.46 -1.07 -6.07
C SER A 191 1.67 -1.10 -7.39
N GLN A 192 2.36 -1.35 -8.51
CA GLN A 192 1.72 -1.52 -9.82
C GLN A 192 0.88 -2.81 -9.93
N ASP A 193 1.24 -3.88 -9.22
CA ASP A 193 0.47 -5.12 -9.21
C ASP A 193 -0.83 -4.90 -8.44
N LEU A 194 -0.75 -4.26 -7.26
CA LEU A 194 -1.93 -3.82 -6.50
C LEU A 194 -2.86 -2.99 -7.39
N ALA A 195 -2.32 -1.99 -8.07
CA ALA A 195 -3.10 -1.11 -8.94
C ALA A 195 -3.77 -1.86 -10.10
N ALA A 196 -3.08 -2.82 -10.72
CA ALA A 196 -3.64 -3.66 -11.78
C ALA A 196 -4.80 -4.52 -11.25
N TYR A 197 -4.67 -5.12 -10.06
CA TYR A 197 -5.77 -5.87 -9.46
C TYR A 197 -6.96 -4.99 -9.05
N ILE A 198 -6.71 -3.79 -8.51
CA ILE A 198 -7.78 -2.82 -8.23
C ILE A 198 -8.52 -2.48 -9.53
N GLU A 199 -7.80 -2.21 -10.62
CA GLU A 199 -8.38 -1.90 -11.94
C GLU A 199 -9.28 -3.03 -12.43
N ARG A 200 -8.87 -4.31 -12.30
CA ARG A 200 -9.74 -5.44 -12.66
C ARG A 200 -10.94 -5.59 -11.73
N LEU A 201 -10.72 -5.41 -10.43
CA LEU A 201 -11.76 -5.56 -9.42
C LEU A 201 -12.88 -4.53 -9.59
N VAL A 202 -12.57 -3.28 -9.93
CA VAL A 202 -13.58 -2.24 -10.20
C VAL A 202 -14.48 -2.57 -11.38
N GLY A 203 -14.03 -3.40 -12.33
CA GLY A 203 -14.83 -3.91 -13.43
C GLY A 203 -15.85 -4.99 -13.05
N LEU A 204 -15.70 -5.68 -11.92
CA LEU A 204 -16.64 -6.73 -11.50
C LEU A 204 -17.96 -6.17 -10.95
N PRO A 205 -19.09 -6.89 -11.12
CA PRO A 205 -20.32 -6.64 -10.37
C PRO A 205 -20.08 -6.69 -8.85
N ALA A 206 -20.89 -5.95 -8.08
CA ALA A 206 -20.70 -5.78 -6.64
C ALA A 206 -20.87 -7.11 -5.89
N GLU A 207 -21.81 -7.95 -6.30
CA GLU A 207 -22.07 -9.29 -5.76
C GLU A 207 -20.87 -10.25 -5.88
N ASN A 208 -19.92 -9.96 -6.77
CA ASN A 208 -18.73 -10.78 -7.00
C ASN A 208 -17.49 -10.28 -6.25
N TRP A 209 -17.61 -9.21 -5.46
CA TRP A 209 -16.49 -8.70 -4.67
C TRP A 209 -16.28 -9.56 -3.41
N PRO A 210 -15.10 -10.14 -3.21
CA PRO A 210 -14.77 -10.76 -1.94
C PRO A 210 -14.66 -9.68 -0.85
N ARG A 211 -15.06 -10.01 0.38
CA ARG A 211 -14.95 -9.09 1.53
C ARG A 211 -13.51 -8.85 1.97
N GLU A 212 -12.69 -9.88 1.81
CA GLU A 212 -11.26 -9.84 2.08
C GLU A 212 -10.54 -10.30 0.82
N SER A 213 -9.63 -9.46 0.31
CA SER A 213 -8.83 -9.71 -0.88
C SER A 213 -7.36 -9.81 -0.51
N LEU A 214 -6.66 -10.71 -1.18
CA LEU A 214 -5.22 -10.86 -1.06
C LEU A 214 -4.59 -10.59 -2.44
N VAL A 215 -3.66 -9.65 -2.47
CA VAL A 215 -2.68 -9.53 -3.55
C VAL A 215 -1.36 -10.02 -3.00
N ALA A 216 -0.89 -11.17 -3.48
CA ALA A 216 0.34 -11.77 -2.99
C ALA A 216 1.19 -12.22 -4.16
N SER A 217 1.73 -11.25 -4.90
CA SER A 217 2.57 -11.49 -6.07
C SER A 217 3.79 -12.36 -5.74
N ASN A 218 4.37 -12.18 -4.55
CA ASN A 218 5.52 -12.94 -4.08
C ASN A 218 5.29 -13.40 -2.64
N LYS A 219 5.44 -14.70 -2.39
CA LYS A 219 5.29 -15.32 -1.05
C LYS A 219 6.58 -16.02 -0.67
N HIS A 220 7.16 -15.60 0.44
CA HIS A 220 8.46 -16.06 0.93
C HIS A 220 8.44 -16.17 2.45
N LEU A 221 9.55 -16.64 3.00
CA LEU A 221 9.96 -16.35 4.38
C LEU A 221 10.97 -15.21 4.36
N VAL A 222 11.10 -14.46 5.46
CA VAL A 222 12.07 -13.36 5.52
C VAL A 222 13.49 -13.83 5.20
N LYS A 223 13.90 -14.99 5.72
CA LYS A 223 15.22 -15.60 5.46
C LYS A 223 15.49 -15.90 3.98
N ASP A 224 14.46 -16.06 3.17
CA ASP A 224 14.64 -16.33 1.74
C ASP A 224 15.22 -15.10 1.01
N LEU A 225 15.09 -13.90 1.58
CA LEU A 225 15.72 -12.68 1.04
C LEU A 225 17.24 -12.78 1.03
N GLU A 226 17.88 -13.41 2.02
CA GLU A 226 19.34 -13.61 2.01
C GLU A 226 19.78 -14.48 0.83
N SER A 227 19.03 -15.56 0.59
CA SER A 227 19.31 -16.47 -0.53
C SER A 227 19.07 -15.79 -1.88
N LEU A 228 18.00 -15.01 -1.99
CA LEU A 228 17.69 -14.19 -3.17
C LEU A 228 18.82 -13.20 -3.47
N VAL A 229 19.25 -12.44 -2.46
CA VAL A 229 20.33 -11.46 -2.57
C VAL A 229 21.60 -12.13 -3.08
N ASN A 230 21.98 -13.26 -2.49
CA ASN A 230 23.17 -14.00 -2.90
C ASN A 230 23.08 -14.48 -4.35
N LYS A 231 21.93 -15.08 -4.72
CA LYS A 231 21.67 -15.60 -6.06
C LYS A 231 21.74 -14.51 -7.13
N VAL A 232 21.18 -13.32 -6.85
CA VAL A 232 21.09 -12.23 -7.82
C VAL A 232 22.41 -11.46 -7.95
N THR A 233 23.03 -11.14 -6.82
CA THR A 233 24.17 -10.22 -6.78
C THR A 233 25.53 -10.93 -6.85
N GLY A 234 25.56 -12.24 -6.56
CA GLY A 234 26.80 -13.00 -6.35
C GLY A 234 27.54 -12.61 -5.06
N LYS A 235 26.92 -11.77 -4.20
CA LYS A 235 27.53 -11.24 -2.98
C LYS A 235 26.82 -11.77 -1.74
N LYS A 236 27.57 -11.86 -0.64
CA LYS A 236 27.00 -12.08 0.69
C LYS A 236 26.89 -10.74 1.41
N PHE A 237 25.65 -10.27 1.58
CA PHE A 237 25.39 -9.04 2.34
C PHE A 237 25.62 -9.27 3.83
N LYS A 238 25.88 -8.19 4.57
CA LYS A 238 25.92 -8.23 6.03
C LYS A 238 24.49 -8.41 6.55
N VAL A 239 24.23 -9.46 7.31
CA VAL A 239 22.89 -9.71 7.88
C VAL A 239 22.92 -9.46 9.39
N ALA A 240 21.97 -8.66 9.88
CA ALA A 240 21.66 -8.55 11.30
C ALA A 240 20.33 -9.27 11.58
N TYR A 241 20.30 -10.09 12.63
CA TYR A 241 19.10 -10.70 13.16
C TYR A 241 18.78 -10.01 14.48
N ASP A 242 17.80 -9.13 14.47
CA ASP A 242 17.41 -8.40 15.67
C ASP A 242 16.57 -9.32 16.56
N SER A 243 16.96 -9.43 17.84
CA SER A 243 16.27 -10.32 18.77
C SER A 243 14.84 -9.83 19.02
N VAL A 244 13.93 -10.78 19.31
CA VAL A 244 12.55 -10.44 19.70
C VAL A 244 12.53 -9.44 20.86
N GLU A 245 13.41 -9.61 21.84
CA GLU A 245 13.52 -8.73 23.01
C GLU A 245 13.96 -7.31 22.62
N ASP A 246 14.98 -7.18 21.76
CA ASP A 246 15.49 -5.88 21.31
C ASP A 246 14.45 -5.12 20.50
N ILE A 247 13.73 -5.81 19.59
CA ILE A 247 12.65 -5.22 18.80
C ILE A 247 11.53 -4.68 19.71
N HIS A 248 11.13 -5.42 20.76
CA HIS A 248 10.13 -4.95 21.71
C HIS A 248 10.59 -3.70 22.48
N LYS A 249 11.89 -3.60 22.79
CA LYS A 249 12.51 -2.43 23.42
C LYS A 249 12.73 -1.26 22.45
N GLY A 250 12.45 -1.44 21.14
CA GLY A 250 12.69 -0.44 20.11
C GLY A 250 14.17 -0.35 19.68
N HIS A 251 14.99 -1.32 20.05
CA HIS A 251 16.38 -1.42 19.60
C HIS A 251 16.42 -2.17 18.27
N ILE A 252 16.18 -1.44 17.17
CA ILE A 252 16.18 -2.00 15.82
C ILE A 252 17.46 -1.56 15.10
N THR A 253 18.16 -2.52 14.49
CA THR A 253 19.34 -2.24 13.66
C THR A 253 18.92 -1.39 12.47
N GLN A 254 19.46 -0.17 12.40
CA GLN A 254 19.10 0.78 11.35
C GLN A 254 19.78 0.39 10.03
N LEU A 255 19.01 0.34 8.95
CA LEU A 255 19.56 0.31 7.60
C LEU A 255 20.12 1.69 7.23
N PRO A 256 21.40 1.81 6.79
CA PRO A 256 22.03 3.12 6.64
C PRO A 256 21.31 4.08 5.68
N SER A 257 20.69 3.57 4.61
CA SER A 257 19.91 4.38 3.66
C SER A 257 18.71 5.09 4.30
N ASN A 258 18.21 4.62 5.45
CA ASN A 258 17.14 5.30 6.19
C ASN A 258 17.61 6.53 7.00
N THR A 259 18.92 6.79 7.12
CA THR A 259 19.44 7.92 7.91
C THR A 259 18.79 9.25 7.52
N ALA A 260 18.69 9.53 6.21
CA ALA A 260 18.08 10.77 5.72
C ALA A 260 16.55 10.82 5.99
N VAL A 261 15.87 9.66 5.94
CA VAL A 261 14.43 9.57 6.23
C VAL A 261 14.17 9.90 7.71
N PHE A 262 14.99 9.35 8.59
CA PHE A 262 14.87 9.52 10.04
C PHE A 262 15.35 10.88 10.57
N GLN A 263 16.19 11.59 9.81
CA GLN A 263 16.63 12.95 10.14
C GLN A 263 15.67 14.03 9.61
N ASP A 264 14.69 13.67 8.77
CA ASP A 264 13.68 14.61 8.30
C ASP A 264 12.82 15.10 9.47
N PRO A 265 12.82 16.41 9.81
CA PRO A 265 12.10 16.92 10.97
C PRO A 265 10.57 16.84 10.83
N ALA A 266 10.04 16.70 9.61
CA ALA A 266 8.60 16.65 9.38
C ALA A 266 8.02 15.23 9.50
N LYS A 267 8.84 14.19 9.30
CA LYS A 267 8.35 12.80 9.19
C LYS A 267 9.23 11.74 9.85
N GLY A 268 10.43 12.09 10.32
CA GLY A 268 11.41 11.12 10.79
C GLY A 268 10.95 10.30 12.00
N GLU A 269 10.24 10.91 12.95
CA GLU A 269 9.65 10.21 14.10
C GLU A 269 8.57 9.21 13.65
N MET A 270 7.65 9.65 12.79
CA MET A 270 6.63 8.78 12.20
C MET A 270 7.26 7.57 11.49
N PHE A 271 8.36 7.74 10.76
CA PHE A 271 9.04 6.62 10.11
C PHE A 271 9.75 5.67 11.09
N ARG A 272 10.19 6.16 12.26
CA ARG A 272 10.68 5.26 13.33
C ARG A 272 9.55 4.40 13.90
N ASP A 273 8.38 4.99 14.09
CA ASP A 273 7.19 4.23 14.52
C ASP A 273 6.76 3.21 13.45
N VAL A 274 6.85 3.58 12.16
CA VAL A 274 6.61 2.65 11.05
C VAL A 274 7.63 1.51 11.05
N GLU A 275 8.93 1.78 11.25
CA GLU A 275 9.95 0.73 11.35
C GLU A 275 9.64 -0.26 12.49
N ARG A 276 9.28 0.28 13.66
CA ARG A 276 8.88 -0.52 14.82
C ARG A 276 7.62 -1.34 14.54
N GLN A 277 6.60 -0.74 13.92
CA GLN A 277 5.37 -1.42 13.50
C GLN A 277 5.68 -2.58 12.54
N VAL A 278 6.55 -2.35 11.54
CA VAL A 278 6.95 -3.40 10.60
C VAL A 278 7.60 -4.56 11.35
N MET A 279 8.64 -4.31 12.15
CA MET A 279 9.38 -5.36 12.86
C MET A 279 8.50 -6.13 13.86
N LEU A 280 7.66 -5.45 14.63
CA LEU A 280 6.74 -6.10 15.58
C LEU A 280 5.62 -6.88 14.87
N SER A 281 5.09 -6.36 13.76
CA SER A 281 4.07 -7.09 12.99
C SER A 281 4.59 -8.38 12.38
N MET A 282 5.86 -8.41 11.93
CA MET A 282 6.48 -9.64 11.44
C MET A 282 6.57 -10.72 12.52
N LEU A 283 6.84 -10.31 13.77
CA LEU A 283 6.92 -11.22 14.93
C LEU A 283 5.53 -11.68 15.44
N SER A 284 4.44 -11.22 14.82
CA SER A 284 3.07 -11.58 15.17
C SER A 284 2.39 -12.42 14.07
N GLY A 285 1.10 -12.66 14.23
CA GLY A 285 0.28 -13.33 13.22
C GLY A 285 -0.14 -12.45 12.04
N ALA A 286 0.15 -11.14 12.06
CA ALA A 286 -0.45 -10.16 11.15
C ALA A 286 -0.04 -10.31 9.68
N HIS A 287 1.09 -10.96 9.39
CA HIS A 287 1.52 -11.29 8.02
C HIS A 287 1.00 -12.64 7.51
N ASN A 288 0.22 -13.38 8.31
CA ASN A 288 -0.55 -14.52 7.81
C ASN A 288 -1.79 -14.02 7.06
N LEU A 289 -1.57 -13.38 5.91
CA LEU A 289 -2.59 -12.58 5.24
C LEU A 289 -3.79 -13.43 4.79
N PRO A 290 -5.01 -13.15 5.29
CA PRO A 290 -6.23 -13.80 4.83
C PRO A 290 -6.76 -13.18 3.54
N GLY A 291 -7.82 -13.77 2.99
CA GLY A 291 -8.58 -13.23 1.88
C GLY A 291 -8.51 -14.06 0.59
N LYS A 292 -9.44 -13.77 -0.32
CA LYS A 292 -9.47 -14.37 -1.66
C LYS A 292 -8.28 -13.86 -2.46
N ASN A 293 -7.44 -14.77 -2.94
CA ASN A 293 -6.33 -14.41 -3.82
C ASN A 293 -6.86 -13.87 -5.14
N LEU A 294 -6.57 -12.59 -5.44
CA LEU A 294 -7.07 -11.94 -6.66
C LEU A 294 -6.46 -12.52 -7.94
N ALA A 295 -5.29 -13.17 -7.86
CA ALA A 295 -4.70 -13.90 -8.98
C ALA A 295 -5.60 -15.05 -9.48
N GLU A 296 -6.43 -15.63 -8.60
CA GLU A 296 -7.39 -16.67 -9.00
C GLU A 296 -8.60 -16.10 -9.76
N LEU A 297 -8.94 -14.83 -9.52
CA LEU A 297 -10.02 -14.13 -10.22
C LEU A 297 -9.53 -13.50 -11.52
N PHE A 298 -8.28 -13.07 -11.57
CA PHE A 298 -7.68 -12.35 -12.69
C PHE A 298 -6.32 -12.96 -13.07
N PRO A 299 -6.30 -14.20 -13.59
CA PRO A 299 -5.06 -14.91 -13.91
C PRO A 299 -4.26 -14.27 -15.05
N ASP A 300 -4.85 -13.31 -15.76
CA ASP A 300 -4.21 -12.56 -16.84
C ASP A 300 -3.48 -11.29 -16.38
N VAL A 301 -3.56 -10.94 -15.09
CA VAL A 301 -2.76 -9.86 -14.52
C VAL A 301 -1.32 -10.32 -14.37
N GLU A 302 -0.42 -9.71 -15.14
CA GLU A 302 1.02 -9.93 -15.02
C GLU A 302 1.56 -9.30 -13.72
N THR A 303 2.02 -10.14 -12.80
CA THR A 303 2.61 -9.71 -11.53
C THR A 303 4.11 -9.53 -11.63
N THR A 304 4.67 -8.72 -10.74
CA THR A 304 6.11 -8.48 -10.63
C THR A 304 6.79 -9.60 -9.85
N ASP A 305 7.60 -10.41 -10.54
CA ASP A 305 8.48 -11.40 -9.90
C ASP A 305 9.62 -10.71 -9.13
N ILE A 306 9.83 -11.14 -7.89
CA ILE A 306 10.82 -10.56 -6.98
C ILE A 306 12.26 -10.73 -7.47
N GLU A 307 12.61 -11.86 -8.11
CA GLU A 307 13.98 -12.13 -8.54
C GLU A 307 14.34 -11.28 -9.75
N ASP A 308 13.46 -11.22 -10.74
CA ASP A 308 13.65 -10.37 -11.90
C ASP A 308 13.68 -8.88 -11.51
N PHE A 309 12.78 -8.46 -10.61
CA PHE A 309 12.76 -7.10 -10.08
C PHE A 309 14.07 -6.75 -9.35
N PHE A 310 14.50 -7.60 -8.42
CA PHE A 310 15.73 -7.36 -7.66
C PHE A 310 16.97 -7.35 -8.56
N ARG A 311 17.03 -8.24 -9.56
CA ARG A 311 18.11 -8.30 -10.55
C ARG A 311 18.19 -7.04 -11.39
N ALA A 312 17.05 -6.53 -11.85
CA ALA A 312 16.99 -5.28 -12.60
C ALA A 312 17.44 -4.09 -11.74
N GLY A 313 16.97 -4.00 -10.49
CA GLY A 313 17.40 -2.96 -9.55
C GLY A 313 18.90 -3.00 -9.24
N TRP A 314 19.46 -4.21 -9.05
CA TRP A 314 20.89 -4.39 -8.86
C TRP A 314 21.72 -3.96 -10.08
N THR A 315 21.25 -4.29 -11.29
CA THR A 315 21.90 -3.88 -12.55
C THR A 315 21.91 -2.34 -12.68
N LEU A 316 20.81 -1.68 -12.32
CA LEU A 316 20.72 -0.22 -12.31
C LEU A 316 21.71 0.40 -11.31
N LYS A 317 21.84 -0.16 -10.10
CA LYS A 317 22.85 0.26 -9.12
C LYS A 317 24.25 0.21 -9.73
N GLN A 318 24.61 -0.92 -10.34
CA GLN A 318 25.95 -1.12 -10.92
C GLN A 318 26.24 -0.11 -12.03
N SER A 319 25.26 0.19 -12.89
CA SER A 319 25.42 1.16 -13.99
C SER A 319 25.64 2.61 -13.56
N ARG A 320 25.20 2.98 -12.34
CA ARG A 320 25.40 4.32 -11.78
C ARG A 320 26.75 4.48 -11.07
N ALA A 321 27.38 3.36 -10.73
CA ALA A 321 28.66 3.33 -10.04
C ALA A 321 29.86 3.28 -11.01
N SER A 322 29.62 2.96 -12.29
CA SER A 322 30.59 2.98 -13.39
C SER A 322 30.62 4.33 -14.10
#